data_AF-A0A966B0L7-F1
#
_entry.id   AF-A0A966B0L7-F1
#
_cell.length_a   1.000
_cell.length_b   1.000
_cell.length_c   1.000
_cell.angle_alpha   90.00
_cell.angle_beta   90.00
_cell.angle_gamma   90.00
#
_symmetry.space_group_name_H-M   'P 1'
#
loop_
_entity.id
_entity.type
_entity.pdbx_description
1 polymer ?
#
loop_
_entity_poly.entity_id
_entity_poly.type
_entity_poly.pdbx_seq_one_letter_code
_entity_poly.pdbx_strand_id
1 'polypeptide(L)'
;MTCFFRSAFIGIAAFVLILVGIAKRDTSQVTDITIGWKDNILSIYHPQIPGGKIDTWYLEAYCRPGSTDRPWNETTISHRTELVSINDLKTEIKLKCTLEDGVRVDHLIRATRTGVSFDLIAKNPTGKVSEAHWAQPCTRVGKFTGQGADETDDAYAYIKKSFIFQDKDDIPDFLPTKDWATKARYVPGQVWCPKNVNRDDVNPRPLHPSAPHKNIIGCVSADKKWLMASVWEPYQELFQGVIRCIHSDFRIGGLKPGETKKIRGKMYLLPNDVPALLALHEKEFPDKAKKH
;
A
#
# COMPACT_ATOMS: atom_id res chain seq x y z
N MET A 1 56.51 46.85 32.83
CA MET A 1 56.03 47.39 34.10
C MET A 1 54.54 47.62 33.99
N THR A 2 53.86 47.06 34.97
CA THR A 2 52.42 46.96 35.20
C THR A 2 51.71 48.31 35.31
N CYS A 3 50.52 48.42 34.71
CA CYS A 3 49.51 49.39 35.16
C CYS A 3 48.13 48.73 35.09
N PHE A 4 47.63 48.33 36.27
CA PHE A 4 46.23 48.01 36.53
C PHE A 4 45.57 49.26 37.14
N PHE A 5 44.61 49.87 36.46
CA PHE A 5 43.60 50.82 36.95
C PHE A 5 42.63 51.02 35.76
N ARG A 6 41.31 51.20 35.87
CA ARG A 6 40.28 51.06 36.88
C ARG A 6 38.96 51.35 36.12
N SER A 7 37.87 50.73 36.57
CA SER A 7 36.54 51.35 36.69
C SER A 7 35.63 51.61 35.48
N ALA A 8 34.35 51.29 35.73
CA ALA A 8 33.13 52.02 35.35
C ALA A 8 32.65 51.86 33.89
N PHE A 9 31.37 51.70 33.56
CA PHE A 9 30.10 51.47 34.26
C PHE A 9 29.07 51.34 33.10
N ILE A 10 27.92 50.66 33.33
CA ILE A 10 26.64 50.82 32.60
C ILE A 10 26.57 50.22 31.19
N GLY A 11 25.59 49.34 30.98
CA GLY A 11 25.10 49.02 29.65
C GLY A 11 24.22 47.79 29.61
N ILE A 12 22.96 47.93 30.04
CA ILE A 12 21.90 46.95 29.84
C ILE A 12 21.75 46.66 28.33
N ALA A 13 21.92 45.40 27.94
CA ALA A 13 21.39 44.88 26.68
C ALA A 13 20.96 43.43 26.89
N ALA A 14 19.73 43.24 27.36
CA ALA A 14 19.05 41.96 27.34
C ALA A 14 18.74 41.60 25.88
N PHE A 15 19.56 40.76 25.26
CA PHE A 15 19.29 40.21 23.95
C PHE A 15 18.49 38.91 24.12
N VAL A 16 17.16 39.04 24.14
CA VAL A 16 16.25 37.88 24.05
C VAL A 16 16.30 37.38 22.61
N LEU A 17 17.09 36.33 22.37
CA LEU A 17 17.08 35.55 21.14
C LEU A 17 15.77 34.75 21.08
N ILE A 18 14.74 35.33 20.46
CA ILE A 18 13.55 34.60 20.03
C ILE A 18 13.98 33.72 18.85
N LEU A 19 14.37 32.48 19.14
CA LEU A 19 14.47 31.42 18.13
C LEU A 19 13.05 31.09 17.66
N VAL A 20 12.58 31.81 16.64
CA VAL A 20 11.45 31.36 15.83
C VAL A 20 11.93 30.09 15.13
N GLY A 21 11.55 28.94 15.69
CA GLY A 21 11.67 27.66 15.03
C GLY A 21 10.85 27.70 13.76
N ILE A 22 11.47 28.07 12.64
CA ILE A 22 10.95 27.80 11.31
C ILE A 22 10.82 26.28 11.26
N ALA A 23 9.60 25.78 11.40
CA ALA A 23 9.29 24.40 11.09
C ALA A 23 9.88 24.15 9.70
N LYS A 24 10.89 23.28 9.61
CA LYS A 24 11.41 22.80 8.34
C LYS A 24 10.21 22.26 7.58
N ARG A 25 9.70 23.03 6.62
CA ARG A 25 8.91 22.46 5.54
C ARG A 25 9.83 21.43 4.91
N ASP A 26 9.43 20.17 5.01
CA ASP A 26 10.11 19.07 4.38
C ASP A 26 10.17 19.39 2.89
N THR A 27 11.32 19.91 2.43
CA THR A 27 11.58 20.14 1.01
C THR A 27 11.34 18.81 0.33
N SER A 28 10.36 18.76 -0.58
CA SER A 28 10.00 17.55 -1.31
C SER A 28 11.27 16.91 -1.82
N GLN A 29 11.69 15.80 -1.22
CA GLN A 29 12.88 15.10 -1.68
C GLN A 29 12.62 14.72 -3.12
N VAL A 30 13.49 15.18 -4.02
CA VAL A 30 13.38 14.94 -5.46
C VAL A 30 13.25 13.44 -5.67
N THR A 31 12.15 13.03 -6.26
CA THR A 31 11.86 11.65 -6.66
C THR A 31 11.58 11.65 -8.15
N ASP A 32 12.12 10.65 -8.86
CA ASP A 32 11.81 10.43 -10.27
C ASP A 32 10.44 9.75 -10.46
N ILE A 33 9.77 9.42 -9.35
CA ILE A 33 8.44 8.83 -9.35
C ILE A 33 7.40 9.95 -9.42
N THR A 34 6.50 9.84 -10.38
CA THR A 34 5.28 10.66 -10.44
C THR A 34 4.04 9.78 -10.40
N ILE A 35 2.91 10.36 -10.02
CA ILE A 35 1.63 9.67 -9.88
C ILE A 35 0.55 10.40 -10.69
N GLY A 36 -0.37 9.64 -11.27
CA GLY A 36 -1.49 10.15 -12.05
C GLY A 36 -2.79 9.47 -11.67
N TRP A 37 -3.91 10.13 -11.96
CA TRP A 37 -5.24 9.60 -11.70
C TRP A 37 -6.14 9.80 -12.91
N LYS A 38 -6.79 8.74 -13.36
CA LYS A 38 -7.83 8.79 -14.40
C LYS A 38 -8.73 7.58 -14.29
N ASP A 39 -10.05 7.78 -14.35
CA ASP A 39 -11.05 6.70 -14.45
C ASP A 39 -10.86 5.55 -13.43
N ASN A 40 -10.63 5.88 -12.15
CA ASN A 40 -10.35 4.95 -11.05
C ASN A 40 -9.00 4.20 -11.13
N ILE A 41 -8.15 4.59 -12.09
CA ILE A 41 -6.80 4.08 -12.24
C ILE A 41 -5.82 5.07 -11.60
N LEU A 42 -5.06 4.57 -10.64
CA LEU A 42 -3.85 5.20 -10.15
C LEU A 42 -2.68 4.71 -11.01
N SER A 43 -1.98 5.62 -11.67
CA SER A 43 -0.77 5.32 -12.45
C SER A 43 0.46 5.80 -11.70
N ILE A 44 1.46 4.94 -11.57
CA ILE A 44 2.76 5.24 -10.96
C ILE A 44 3.81 5.18 -12.07
N TYR A 45 4.47 6.29 -12.34
CA TYR A 45 5.42 6.43 -13.45
C TYR A 45 6.85 6.41 -12.93
N HIS A 46 7.73 5.75 -13.69
CA HIS A 46 9.17 5.83 -13.49
C HIS A 46 9.87 5.62 -14.85
N PRO A 47 10.82 6.47 -15.27
CA PRO A 47 11.36 6.42 -16.63
C PRO A 47 12.16 5.14 -16.94
N GLN A 48 12.64 4.43 -15.92
CA GLN A 48 13.53 3.28 -16.07
C GLN A 48 12.88 1.91 -15.84
N ILE A 49 11.58 1.85 -15.54
CA ILE A 49 10.90 0.55 -15.35
C ILE A 49 10.31 0.04 -16.66
N PRO A 50 10.26 -1.29 -16.89
CA PRO A 50 9.55 -1.85 -18.04
C PRO A 50 8.10 -1.37 -18.11
N GLY A 51 7.68 -0.92 -19.29
CA GLY A 51 6.37 -0.31 -19.52
C GLY A 51 6.24 1.16 -19.09
N GLY A 52 7.25 1.75 -18.44
CA GLY A 52 7.31 3.16 -18.03
C GLY A 52 6.33 3.57 -16.92
N LYS A 53 5.38 2.69 -16.57
CA LYS A 53 4.40 2.89 -15.50
C LYS A 53 3.84 1.57 -14.97
N ILE A 54 3.25 1.64 -13.79
CA ILE A 54 2.42 0.60 -13.18
C ILE A 54 1.04 1.20 -12.94
N ASP A 55 0.01 0.54 -13.44
CA ASP A 55 -1.38 0.96 -13.25
C ASP A 55 -2.03 0.09 -12.16
N THR A 56 -2.76 0.73 -11.26
CA THR A 56 -3.58 0.05 -10.25
C THR A 56 -5.01 0.52 -10.41
N TRP A 57 -5.94 -0.42 -10.58
CA TRP A 57 -7.34 -0.13 -10.30
C TRP A 57 -7.46 -0.02 -8.77
N TYR A 58 -7.35 1.21 -8.27
CA TYR A 58 -6.87 1.49 -6.92
C TYR A 58 -7.82 1.01 -5.82
N LEU A 59 -9.12 1.09 -6.06
CA LEU A 59 -10.15 0.56 -5.19
C LEU A 59 -11.16 -0.14 -6.08
N GLU A 60 -10.84 -1.37 -6.45
CA GLU A 60 -11.75 -2.20 -7.24
C GLU A 60 -13.03 -2.49 -6.45
N ALA A 61 -12.88 -2.74 -5.15
CA ALA A 61 -13.99 -3.07 -4.28
C ALA A 61 -13.73 -2.66 -2.82
N TYR A 62 -14.82 -2.36 -2.11
CA TYR A 62 -14.92 -2.46 -0.65
C TYR A 62 -15.80 -3.67 -0.35
N CYS A 63 -15.46 -4.44 0.69
CA CYS A 63 -16.07 -5.75 0.91
C CYS A 63 -16.62 -5.92 2.34
N ARG A 64 -17.69 -6.71 2.44
CA ARG A 64 -18.37 -7.16 3.65
C ARG A 64 -17.65 -8.34 4.31
N PRO A 65 -17.90 -8.60 5.61
CA PRO A 65 -17.41 -9.80 6.26
C PRO A 65 -17.96 -11.09 5.63
N GLY A 66 -17.22 -12.19 5.76
CA GLY A 66 -17.71 -13.53 5.42
C GLY A 66 -17.78 -13.74 3.91
N SER A 67 -16.68 -13.39 3.22
CA SER A 67 -16.59 -13.35 1.76
C SER A 67 -16.20 -14.68 1.11
N THR A 68 -15.56 -15.61 1.83
CA THR A 68 -14.86 -16.77 1.23
C THR A 68 -15.76 -17.73 0.45
N ASP A 69 -17.02 -17.91 0.88
CA ASP A 69 -18.00 -18.76 0.18
C ASP A 69 -19.27 -17.99 -0.22
N ARG A 70 -19.09 -16.73 -0.59
CA ARG A 70 -20.19 -15.86 -1.03
C ARG A 70 -20.02 -15.42 -2.48
N PRO A 71 -21.11 -15.28 -3.27
CA PRO A 71 -21.04 -14.60 -4.56
C PRO A 71 -20.36 -13.23 -4.46
N TRP A 72 -19.45 -12.91 -5.39
CA TRP A 72 -18.67 -11.67 -5.36
C TRP A 72 -19.54 -10.39 -5.35
N ASN A 73 -20.65 -10.39 -6.07
CA ASN A 73 -21.61 -9.27 -6.07
C ASN A 73 -22.32 -9.08 -4.72
N GLU A 74 -22.33 -10.09 -3.85
CA GLU A 74 -22.91 -10.00 -2.51
C GLU A 74 -21.85 -9.67 -1.44
N THR A 75 -20.56 -9.84 -1.75
CA THR A 75 -19.46 -9.41 -0.88
C THR A 75 -19.20 -7.92 -0.99
N THR A 76 -19.46 -7.30 -2.14
CA THR A 76 -19.03 -5.93 -2.42
C THR A 76 -20.03 -4.85 -2.00
N ILE A 77 -19.52 -3.73 -1.48
CA ILE A 77 -20.25 -2.51 -1.16
C ILE A 77 -19.97 -1.51 -2.27
N SER A 78 -21.02 -0.99 -2.89
CA SER A 78 -20.89 0.04 -3.94
C SER A 78 -20.19 1.27 -3.36
N HIS A 79 -19.34 1.91 -4.14
CA HIS A 79 -18.65 3.12 -3.73
C HIS A 79 -18.37 4.02 -4.92
N ARG A 80 -18.07 5.28 -4.61
CA ARG A 80 -17.58 6.27 -5.58
C ARG A 80 -16.30 6.89 -5.07
N THR A 81 -15.27 6.93 -5.92
CA THR A 81 -14.00 7.61 -5.66
C THR A 81 -13.93 8.91 -6.44
N GLU A 82 -13.55 9.99 -5.75
CA GLU A 82 -13.41 11.32 -6.32
C GLU A 82 -11.98 11.80 -6.17
N LEU A 83 -11.43 12.37 -7.25
CA LEU A 83 -10.20 13.14 -7.17
C LEU A 83 -10.49 14.48 -6.49
N VAL A 84 -9.88 14.71 -5.32
CA VAL A 84 -9.98 15.99 -4.61
C VAL A 84 -8.94 16.96 -5.14
N SER A 85 -7.69 16.51 -5.28
CA SER A 85 -6.61 17.31 -5.85
C SER A 85 -5.46 16.44 -6.32
N ILE A 86 -4.72 16.94 -7.30
CA ILE A 86 -3.37 16.50 -7.65
C ILE A 86 -2.48 17.75 -7.69
N ASN A 87 -1.26 17.68 -7.15
CA ASN A 87 -0.34 18.82 -7.23
C ASN A 87 0.35 18.92 -8.61
N ASP A 88 0.87 20.10 -8.96
CA ASP A 88 1.50 20.34 -10.26
C ASP A 88 2.71 19.42 -10.53
N LEU A 89 3.43 19.08 -9.46
CA LEU A 89 4.58 18.16 -9.53
C LEU A 89 4.18 16.69 -9.74
N LYS A 90 2.89 16.36 -9.68
CA LYS A 90 2.39 14.97 -9.76
C LYS A 90 3.05 14.05 -8.74
N THR A 91 3.26 14.54 -7.53
CA THR A 91 3.85 13.79 -6.41
C THR A 91 2.88 13.63 -5.24
N GLU A 92 1.72 14.30 -5.26
CA GLU A 92 0.68 14.17 -4.24
C GLU A 92 -0.70 14.11 -4.90
N ILE A 93 -1.48 13.09 -4.53
CA ILE A 93 -2.90 12.95 -4.90
C ILE A 93 -3.71 12.85 -3.61
N LYS A 94 -4.84 13.57 -3.59
CA LYS A 94 -5.88 13.41 -2.56
C LYS A 94 -7.12 12.85 -3.22
N LEU A 95 -7.62 11.74 -2.70
CA LEU A 95 -8.88 11.13 -3.12
C LEU A 95 -9.86 11.08 -1.95
N LYS A 96 -11.14 11.00 -2.28
CA LYS A 96 -12.20 10.74 -1.33
C LYS A 96 -13.12 9.64 -1.86
N CYS A 97 -13.30 8.59 -1.08
CA CYS A 97 -14.27 7.55 -1.34
C CYS A 97 -15.50 7.74 -0.48
N THR A 98 -16.68 7.54 -1.08
CA THR A 98 -17.95 7.45 -0.36
C THR A 98 -18.58 6.10 -0.69
N LEU A 99 -18.80 5.28 0.33
CA LEU A 99 -19.48 3.99 0.22
C LEU A 99 -20.99 4.20 0.30
N GLU A 100 -21.75 3.27 -0.28
CA GLU A 100 -23.21 3.26 -0.26
C GLU A 100 -23.79 3.22 1.15
N ASP A 101 -23.10 2.59 2.09
CA ASP A 101 -23.47 2.55 3.51
C ASP A 101 -23.14 3.84 4.28
N GLY A 102 -22.57 4.84 3.61
CA GLY A 102 -22.28 6.17 4.13
C GLY A 102 -20.87 6.36 4.70
N VAL A 103 -20.03 5.31 4.75
CA VAL A 103 -18.62 5.45 5.13
C VAL A 103 -17.88 6.35 4.15
N ARG A 104 -17.00 7.19 4.69
CA ARG A 104 -16.11 8.05 3.92
C ARG A 104 -14.66 7.65 4.17
N VAL A 105 -13.88 7.53 3.12
CA VAL A 105 -12.45 7.24 3.22
C VAL A 105 -11.68 8.34 2.51
N ASP A 106 -10.90 9.10 3.25
CA ASP A 106 -9.99 10.09 2.69
C ASP A 106 -8.63 9.44 2.46
N HIS A 107 -8.06 9.66 1.27
CA HIS A 107 -6.79 9.07 0.84
C HIS A 107 -5.79 10.18 0.55
N LEU A 108 -4.58 10.01 1.07
CA LEU A 108 -3.42 10.83 0.76
C LEU A 108 -2.33 9.94 0.19
N ILE A 109 -2.04 10.14 -1.08
CA ILE A 109 -1.13 9.31 -1.87
C ILE A 109 0.07 10.17 -2.23
N ARG A 110 1.28 9.70 -1.93
CA ARG A 110 2.51 10.47 -2.18
C ARG A 110 3.58 9.66 -2.87
N ALA A 111 4.14 10.22 -3.93
CA ALA A 111 5.40 9.75 -4.47
C ALA A 111 6.52 10.02 -3.46
N THR A 112 7.37 9.02 -3.28
CA THR A 112 8.54 9.04 -2.41
C THR A 112 9.74 8.54 -3.21
N ARG A 113 10.96 8.59 -2.64
CA ARG A 113 12.15 8.06 -3.32
C ARG A 113 12.12 6.54 -3.52
N THR A 114 11.38 5.82 -2.69
CA THR A 114 11.38 4.35 -2.64
C THR A 114 10.08 3.74 -3.20
N GLY A 115 9.22 4.56 -3.81
CA GLY A 115 7.89 4.13 -4.25
C GLY A 115 6.80 5.14 -3.92
N VAL A 116 5.60 4.67 -3.60
CA VAL A 116 4.42 5.49 -3.28
C VAL A 116 3.87 5.12 -1.91
N SER A 117 3.65 6.11 -1.04
CA SER A 117 2.99 5.92 0.26
C SER A 117 1.50 6.23 0.18
N PHE A 118 0.74 5.55 1.03
CA PHE A 118 -0.71 5.70 1.16
C PHE A 118 -1.07 5.92 2.62
N ASP A 119 -1.73 7.03 2.91
CA ASP A 119 -2.29 7.34 4.23
C ASP A 119 -3.80 7.52 4.11
N LEU A 120 -4.56 6.67 4.82
CA LEU A 120 -6.01 6.58 4.71
C LEU A 120 -6.67 6.86 6.06
N ILE A 121 -7.79 7.57 6.01
CA ILE A 121 -8.68 7.79 7.15
C ILE A 121 -10.08 7.33 6.77
N ALA A 122 -10.53 6.21 7.31
CA ALA A 122 -11.88 5.71 7.14
C ALA A 122 -12.75 6.18 8.31
N LYS A 123 -13.88 6.83 8.02
CA LYS A 123 -14.81 7.36 9.01
C LYS A 123 -16.23 6.91 8.70
N ASN A 124 -16.95 6.45 9.72
CA ASN A 124 -18.38 6.21 9.64
C ASN A 124 -19.13 7.39 10.28
N PRO A 125 -19.66 8.35 9.50
CA PRO A 125 -20.41 9.48 10.03
C PRO A 125 -21.88 9.13 10.36
N THR A 126 -22.32 7.90 10.09
CA THR A 126 -23.72 7.50 10.20
C THR A 126 -24.07 7.03 11.62
N GLY A 127 -25.37 6.80 11.87
CA GLY A 127 -25.88 6.21 13.10
C GLY A 127 -25.92 4.68 13.11
N LYS A 128 -25.41 4.00 12.07
CA LYS A 128 -25.44 2.52 11.94
C LYS A 128 -24.03 1.97 11.85
N VAL A 129 -23.84 0.71 12.25
CA VAL A 129 -22.57 0.01 12.01
C VAL A 129 -22.41 -0.21 10.51
N SER A 130 -21.21 0.09 9.99
CA SER A 130 -20.82 -0.24 8.63
C SER A 130 -20.11 -1.60 8.61
N GLU A 131 -20.46 -2.39 7.60
CA GLU A 131 -19.87 -3.69 7.31
C GLU A 131 -18.67 -3.60 6.36
N ALA A 132 -18.13 -2.41 6.08
CA ALA A 132 -16.92 -2.25 5.29
C ALA A 132 -15.72 -2.86 6.04
N HIS A 133 -15.34 -4.08 5.69
CA HIS A 133 -14.31 -4.86 6.37
C HIS A 133 -12.95 -4.77 5.70
N TRP A 134 -12.90 -4.65 4.38
CA TRP A 134 -11.64 -4.56 3.64
C TRP A 134 -11.86 -3.92 2.27
N ALA A 135 -10.77 -3.55 1.60
CA ALA A 135 -10.84 -3.05 0.23
C ALA A 135 -9.64 -3.53 -0.61
N GLN A 136 -9.88 -3.63 -1.92
CA GLN A 136 -9.02 -4.34 -2.86
C GLN A 136 -8.40 -3.38 -3.90
N PRO A 137 -7.10 -3.03 -3.77
CA PRO A 137 -6.32 -2.44 -4.86
C PRO A 137 -5.81 -3.51 -5.82
N CYS A 138 -6.14 -3.37 -7.10
CA CYS A 138 -5.80 -4.34 -8.15
C CYS A 138 -4.65 -3.83 -9.02
N THR A 139 -3.42 -4.20 -8.68
CA THR A 139 -2.21 -3.67 -9.33
C THR A 139 -1.83 -4.50 -10.56
N ARG A 140 -1.82 -3.88 -11.74
CA ARG A 140 -1.48 -4.51 -13.03
C ARG A 140 0.03 -4.64 -13.16
N VAL A 141 0.53 -5.87 -13.28
CA VAL A 141 1.96 -6.16 -13.31
C VAL A 141 2.44 -6.78 -14.64
N GLY A 142 1.52 -7.01 -15.58
CA GLY A 142 1.85 -7.63 -16.88
C GLY A 142 3.00 -6.91 -17.61
N LYS A 143 2.86 -5.61 -17.89
CA LYS A 143 3.92 -4.85 -18.58
C LYS A 143 5.22 -4.77 -17.78
N PHE A 144 5.14 -4.56 -16.48
CA PHE A 144 6.31 -4.49 -15.59
C PHE A 144 7.13 -5.79 -15.62
N THR A 145 6.44 -6.94 -15.62
CA THR A 145 7.05 -8.29 -15.65
C THR A 145 7.41 -8.78 -17.05
N GLY A 146 7.05 -8.03 -18.11
CA GLY A 146 7.24 -8.43 -19.51
C GLY A 146 6.28 -9.55 -19.94
N GLN A 147 5.13 -9.67 -19.28
CA GLN A 147 4.07 -10.64 -19.53
C GLN A 147 2.74 -9.92 -19.77
N GLY A 148 2.81 -8.79 -20.49
CA GLY A 148 1.64 -8.02 -20.91
C GLY A 148 0.76 -8.79 -21.88
N ALA A 149 -0.47 -8.32 -22.09
CA ALA A 149 -1.38 -8.93 -23.09
C ALA A 149 -0.87 -8.75 -24.53
N ASP A 150 0.01 -7.78 -24.75
CA ASP A 150 0.77 -7.53 -25.98
C ASP A 150 1.97 -8.49 -26.16
N GLU A 151 2.41 -9.17 -25.09
CA GLU A 151 3.59 -10.06 -25.10
C GLU A 151 3.20 -11.55 -25.07
N THR A 152 2.10 -11.90 -24.40
CA THR A 152 1.64 -13.30 -24.27
C THR A 152 0.14 -13.39 -24.02
N ASP A 153 -0.50 -14.40 -24.61
CA ASP A 153 -1.90 -14.73 -24.36
C ASP A 153 -2.12 -15.38 -22.98
N ASP A 154 -1.08 -15.98 -22.39
CA ASP A 154 -1.14 -16.56 -21.05
C ASP A 154 -1.28 -15.46 -19.99
N ALA A 155 -2.50 -15.27 -19.50
CA ALA A 155 -2.83 -14.30 -18.47
C ALA A 155 -2.14 -14.54 -17.11
N TYR A 156 -1.51 -15.71 -16.92
CA TYR A 156 -0.89 -16.15 -15.69
C TYR A 156 0.64 -16.29 -15.80
N ALA A 157 1.24 -15.98 -16.94
CA ALA A 157 2.68 -16.08 -17.14
C ALA A 157 3.50 -15.20 -16.16
N TYR A 158 2.91 -14.08 -15.70
CA TYR A 158 3.51 -13.18 -14.71
C TYR A 158 3.70 -13.80 -13.33
N ILE A 159 2.97 -14.88 -12.99
CA ILE A 159 3.00 -15.50 -11.66
C ILE A 159 4.41 -15.94 -11.29
N LYS A 160 5.18 -16.49 -12.24
CA LYS A 160 6.58 -16.92 -12.03
C LYS A 160 7.55 -15.79 -11.69
N LYS A 161 7.13 -14.54 -11.88
CA LYS A 161 7.88 -13.32 -11.53
C LYS A 161 7.40 -12.71 -10.23
N SER A 162 6.30 -13.22 -9.67
CA SER A 162 5.66 -12.72 -8.47
C SER A 162 6.12 -13.52 -7.27
N PHE A 163 6.13 -12.89 -6.10
CA PHE A 163 6.56 -13.50 -4.84
C PHE A 163 5.74 -12.99 -3.65
N ILE A 164 5.75 -13.80 -2.60
CA ILE A 164 5.39 -13.41 -1.24
C ILE A 164 6.52 -13.82 -0.29
N PHE A 165 6.35 -13.62 1.01
CA PHE A 165 7.17 -14.28 2.04
C PHE A 165 6.25 -15.20 2.82
N GLN A 166 6.21 -16.47 2.41
CA GLN A 166 5.40 -17.52 2.99
C GLN A 166 6.17 -18.18 4.15
N ASP A 167 7.45 -18.44 3.93
CA ASP A 167 8.32 -19.07 4.90
C ASP A 167 8.96 -18.02 5.85
N LYS A 168 9.37 -18.48 7.04
CA LYS A 168 9.90 -17.61 8.11
C LYS A 168 11.42 -17.42 8.03
N ASP A 169 11.98 -17.46 6.83
CA ASP A 169 13.41 -17.41 6.56
C ASP A 169 13.84 -16.10 5.85
N ASP A 170 12.89 -15.19 5.63
CA ASP A 170 13.08 -13.92 4.94
C ASP A 170 13.56 -14.05 3.48
N ILE A 171 13.28 -15.20 2.86
CA ILE A 171 13.53 -15.46 1.44
C ILE A 171 12.20 -15.31 0.67
N PRO A 172 12.18 -14.65 -0.50
CA PRO A 172 10.97 -14.57 -1.31
C PRO A 172 10.57 -15.94 -1.87
N ASP A 173 9.33 -16.33 -1.61
CA ASP A 173 8.68 -17.48 -2.19
C ASP A 173 8.05 -17.10 -3.53
N PHE A 174 8.73 -17.42 -4.62
CA PHE A 174 8.20 -17.19 -5.96
C PHE A 174 7.01 -18.11 -6.24
N LEU A 175 6.01 -17.57 -6.95
CA LEU A 175 4.77 -18.28 -7.21
C LEU A 175 4.91 -19.22 -8.43
N PRO A 176 4.20 -20.37 -8.45
CA PRO A 176 3.37 -20.89 -7.38
C PRO A 176 4.20 -21.40 -6.18
N THR A 177 3.74 -21.11 -4.97
CA THR A 177 4.32 -21.67 -3.74
C THR A 177 4.01 -23.16 -3.59
N LYS A 178 4.66 -23.83 -2.62
CA LYS A 178 4.23 -25.14 -2.15
C LYS A 178 2.79 -25.09 -1.65
N ASP A 179 2.07 -26.22 -1.72
CA ASP A 179 0.68 -26.38 -1.25
C ASP A 179 -0.32 -25.41 -1.90
N TRP A 180 -0.06 -25.08 -3.17
CA TRP A 180 -0.94 -24.26 -4.00
C TRP A 180 -2.37 -24.81 -4.03
N ALA A 181 -3.34 -23.98 -3.68
CA ALA A 181 -4.73 -24.39 -3.62
C ALA A 181 -5.35 -24.26 -5.03
N THR A 182 -6.23 -25.19 -5.37
CA THR A 182 -6.84 -25.26 -6.71
C THR A 182 -8.37 -25.29 -6.68
N LYS A 183 -8.96 -25.22 -5.48
CA LYS A 183 -10.41 -25.32 -5.26
C LYS A 183 -10.91 -24.14 -4.45
N ALA A 184 -11.96 -23.51 -4.96
CA ALA A 184 -12.78 -22.49 -4.30
C ALA A 184 -14.03 -22.23 -5.14
N ARG A 185 -14.87 -21.29 -4.69
CA ARG A 185 -16.04 -20.82 -5.43
C ARG A 185 -15.68 -20.26 -6.80
N TYR A 186 -14.64 -19.44 -6.88
CA TYR A 186 -14.12 -18.92 -8.14
C TYR A 186 -12.69 -19.40 -8.38
N VAL A 187 -12.40 -19.78 -9.62
CA VAL A 187 -11.05 -20.12 -10.09
C VAL A 187 -10.77 -19.37 -11.40
N PRO A 188 -9.50 -19.07 -11.72
CA PRO A 188 -8.26 -19.35 -10.95
C PRO A 188 -7.98 -18.25 -9.92
N GLY A 189 -6.78 -18.19 -9.33
CA GLY A 189 -6.39 -17.24 -8.29
C GLY A 189 -5.77 -17.94 -7.09
N GLN A 190 -5.13 -17.19 -6.19
CA GLN A 190 -4.61 -17.73 -4.93
C GLN A 190 -4.56 -16.65 -3.85
N VAL A 191 -5.15 -16.95 -2.69
CA VAL A 191 -5.31 -16.05 -1.55
C VAL A 191 -4.45 -16.53 -0.39
N TRP A 192 -3.83 -15.58 0.31
CA TRP A 192 -3.10 -15.81 1.55
C TRP A 192 -3.72 -14.97 2.67
N CYS A 193 -4.34 -15.66 3.64
CA CYS A 193 -5.02 -15.04 4.77
C CYS A 193 -4.05 -14.85 5.96
N PRO A 194 -3.91 -13.63 6.53
CA PRO A 194 -3.16 -13.36 7.75
C PRO A 194 -3.70 -14.15 8.95
N LYS A 195 -2.84 -14.47 9.91
CA LYS A 195 -3.22 -15.25 11.12
C LYS A 195 -4.34 -14.61 11.95
N ASN A 196 -4.44 -13.28 11.93
CA ASN A 196 -5.37 -12.50 12.73
C ASN A 196 -6.63 -12.09 11.95
N VAL A 197 -6.83 -12.63 10.75
CA VAL A 197 -8.04 -12.44 9.94
C VAL A 197 -8.79 -13.77 9.90
N ASN A 198 -10.13 -13.70 9.95
CA ASN A 198 -10.94 -14.90 9.82
C ASN A 198 -10.77 -15.47 8.40
N ARG A 199 -10.46 -16.77 8.29
CA ARG A 199 -10.30 -17.46 7.00
C ARG A 199 -11.59 -17.58 6.19
N ASP A 200 -12.74 -17.36 6.82
CA ASP A 200 -14.03 -17.25 6.13
C ASP A 200 -14.30 -15.81 5.63
N ASP A 201 -13.43 -14.86 5.95
CA ASP A 201 -13.52 -13.44 5.59
C ASP A 201 -12.43 -13.05 4.58
N VAL A 202 -12.23 -13.80 3.51
CA VAL A 202 -11.27 -13.46 2.44
C VAL A 202 -11.89 -13.64 1.06
N ASN A 203 -11.19 -13.25 0.01
CA ASN A 203 -11.68 -13.35 -1.35
C ASN A 203 -12.11 -14.81 -1.66
N PRO A 204 -13.24 -15.04 -2.37
CA PRO A 204 -13.81 -16.37 -2.66
C PRO A 204 -13.03 -17.20 -3.70
N ARG A 205 -11.69 -17.12 -3.66
CA ARG A 205 -10.71 -17.76 -4.55
C ARG A 205 -9.91 -18.80 -3.74
N PRO A 206 -9.12 -19.67 -4.40
CA PRO A 206 -8.37 -20.72 -3.71
C PRO A 206 -7.55 -20.14 -2.56
N LEU A 207 -7.79 -20.66 -1.36
CA LEU A 207 -7.18 -20.14 -0.13
C LEU A 207 -6.03 -21.06 0.27
N HIS A 208 -4.82 -20.50 0.31
CA HIS A 208 -3.63 -21.19 0.76
C HIS A 208 -3.81 -21.67 2.22
N PRO A 209 -3.41 -22.91 2.57
CA PRO A 209 -3.60 -23.45 3.92
C PRO A 209 -2.83 -22.68 4.99
N SER A 210 -1.64 -22.16 4.65
CA SER A 210 -0.77 -21.44 5.57
C SER A 210 -0.88 -19.93 5.39
N ALA A 211 -0.86 -19.20 6.49
CA ALA A 211 -0.78 -17.74 6.50
C ALA A 211 0.61 -17.26 6.01
N PRO A 212 0.71 -16.11 5.34
CA PRO A 212 2.00 -15.57 4.94
C PRO A 212 2.80 -15.11 6.16
N HIS A 213 4.13 -15.16 6.08
CA HIS A 213 5.01 -14.66 7.13
C HIS A 213 5.03 -13.13 7.16
N LYS A 214 5.08 -12.47 5.98
CA LYS A 214 5.07 -11.00 5.85
C LYS A 214 3.86 -10.53 5.06
N ASN A 215 3.41 -9.30 5.33
CA ASN A 215 2.34 -8.61 4.59
C ASN A 215 2.83 -8.01 3.26
N ILE A 216 3.71 -8.72 2.55
CA ILE A 216 4.35 -8.26 1.32
C ILE A 216 3.97 -9.21 0.18
N ILE A 217 3.49 -8.63 -0.92
CA ILE A 217 3.37 -9.30 -2.21
C ILE A 217 4.02 -8.42 -3.27
N GLY A 218 4.77 -9.02 -4.20
CA GLY A 218 5.52 -8.26 -5.18
C GLY A 218 5.82 -9.03 -6.44
N CYS A 219 6.56 -8.41 -7.34
CA CYS A 219 7.11 -9.03 -8.53
C CYS A 219 8.43 -8.39 -8.97
N VAL A 220 9.22 -9.16 -9.73
CA VAL A 220 10.48 -8.72 -10.36
C VAL A 220 10.21 -8.29 -11.80
N SER A 221 10.85 -7.21 -12.24
CA SER A 221 10.69 -6.66 -13.58
C SER A 221 11.20 -7.58 -14.68
N ALA A 222 10.76 -7.33 -15.92
CA ALA A 222 11.16 -8.08 -17.11
C ALA A 222 12.69 -8.19 -17.25
N ASP A 223 13.38 -7.06 -17.05
CA ASP A 223 14.83 -6.92 -17.14
C ASP A 223 15.58 -7.33 -15.86
N LYS A 224 14.85 -7.78 -14.82
CA LYS A 224 15.36 -8.18 -13.50
C LYS A 224 16.10 -7.09 -12.73
N LYS A 225 16.03 -5.82 -13.16
CA LYS A 225 16.70 -4.69 -12.50
C LYS A 225 15.87 -4.07 -11.39
N TRP A 226 14.56 -4.27 -11.42
CA TRP A 226 13.61 -3.68 -10.48
C TRP A 226 12.79 -4.75 -9.78
N LEU A 227 12.34 -4.41 -8.57
CA LEU A 227 11.22 -5.07 -7.91
C LEU A 227 10.15 -4.04 -7.58
N MET A 228 8.89 -4.51 -7.58
CA MET A 228 7.76 -3.81 -7.00
C MET A 228 7.16 -4.67 -5.89
N ALA A 229 6.79 -4.05 -4.77
CA ALA A 229 6.15 -4.75 -3.66
C ALA A 229 5.07 -3.88 -3.02
N SER A 230 3.89 -4.44 -2.75
CA SER A 230 2.77 -3.76 -2.11
C SER A 230 2.58 -4.27 -0.69
N VAL A 231 2.30 -3.34 0.23
CA VAL A 231 2.17 -3.57 1.67
C VAL A 231 1.06 -2.69 2.24
N TRP A 232 0.24 -3.24 3.13
CA TRP A 232 -0.74 -2.50 3.93
C TRP A 232 -0.68 -2.87 5.41
N GLU A 233 -1.04 -1.92 6.26
CA GLU A 233 -1.26 -2.14 7.69
C GLU A 233 -2.51 -1.37 8.19
N PRO A 234 -3.49 -2.07 8.76
CA PRO A 234 -3.64 -3.53 8.75
C PRO A 234 -3.98 -4.05 7.34
N TYR A 235 -3.63 -5.30 7.04
CA TYR A 235 -3.96 -5.97 5.78
C TYR A 235 -5.00 -7.09 6.00
N GLN A 236 -5.79 -7.34 4.97
CA GLN A 236 -6.83 -8.37 4.93
C GLN A 236 -6.29 -9.66 4.32
N GLU A 237 -5.60 -9.56 3.20
CA GLU A 237 -5.06 -10.69 2.46
C GLU A 237 -3.98 -10.25 1.47
N LEU A 238 -3.21 -11.22 0.99
CA LEU A 238 -2.45 -11.11 -0.25
C LEU A 238 -3.14 -11.98 -1.30
N PHE A 239 -3.26 -11.51 -2.53
CA PHE A 239 -3.98 -12.23 -3.57
C PHE A 239 -3.29 -12.14 -4.93
N GLN A 240 -3.10 -13.31 -5.55
CA GLN A 240 -2.79 -13.44 -6.96
C GLN A 240 -4.08 -13.26 -7.77
N GLY A 241 -4.26 -12.07 -8.35
CA GLY A 241 -5.46 -11.73 -9.11
C GLY A 241 -5.51 -12.37 -10.49
N VAL A 242 -6.60 -12.18 -11.24
CA VAL A 242 -6.87 -12.97 -12.46
C VAL A 242 -6.70 -12.25 -13.79
N ILE A 243 -6.26 -11.00 -13.74
CA ILE A 243 -6.08 -10.14 -14.92
C ILE A 243 -4.69 -9.50 -14.89
N ARG A 244 -3.66 -10.36 -14.85
CA ARG A 244 -2.23 -10.00 -14.78
C ARG A 244 -1.94 -9.04 -13.63
N CYS A 245 -2.42 -9.38 -12.44
CA CYS A 245 -2.38 -8.50 -11.27
C CYS A 245 -2.05 -9.19 -9.95
N ILE A 246 -1.56 -8.39 -9.02
CA ILE A 246 -1.37 -8.76 -7.62
C ILE A 246 -2.13 -7.78 -6.72
N HIS A 247 -2.48 -8.26 -5.54
CA HIS A 247 -3.34 -7.59 -4.58
C HIS A 247 -2.73 -7.69 -3.20
N SER A 248 -2.63 -6.54 -2.54
CA SER A 248 -2.39 -6.45 -1.11
C SER A 248 -3.59 -5.68 -0.59
N ASP A 249 -4.52 -6.38 0.05
CA ASP A 249 -5.81 -5.80 0.40
C ASP A 249 -5.72 -5.25 1.81
N PHE A 250 -6.21 -4.04 2.04
CA PHE A 250 -6.16 -3.43 3.37
C PHE A 250 -7.41 -3.77 4.17
N ARG A 251 -7.22 -3.87 5.49
CA ARG A 251 -8.30 -4.16 6.43
C ARG A 251 -8.84 -2.89 7.06
N ILE A 252 -10.16 -2.82 7.18
CA ILE A 252 -10.90 -1.84 7.99
C ILE A 252 -11.49 -2.55 9.22
N GLY A 253 -12.08 -3.74 9.03
CA GLY A 253 -12.71 -4.56 10.07
C GLY A 253 -14.03 -4.00 10.60
N GLY A 254 -14.83 -3.36 9.75
CA GLY A 254 -16.09 -2.70 10.11
C GLY A 254 -15.88 -1.37 10.81
N LEU A 255 -16.93 -0.54 10.90
CA LEU A 255 -16.87 0.74 11.59
C LEU A 255 -18.15 1.00 12.39
N LYS A 256 -18.03 1.23 13.71
CA LYS A 256 -19.15 1.67 14.57
C LYS A 256 -19.60 3.09 14.19
N PRO A 257 -20.82 3.50 14.59
CA PRO A 257 -21.25 4.89 14.47
C PRO A 257 -20.22 5.88 15.02
N GLY A 258 -19.83 6.87 14.21
CA GLY A 258 -18.83 7.88 14.56
C GLY A 258 -17.36 7.41 14.55
N GLU A 259 -17.10 6.12 14.37
CA GLU A 259 -15.74 5.58 14.44
C GLU A 259 -14.85 6.10 13.31
N THR A 260 -13.56 6.29 13.63
CA THR A 260 -12.52 6.64 12.68
C THR A 260 -11.35 5.67 12.82
N LYS A 261 -10.90 5.10 11.71
CA LYS A 261 -9.73 4.22 11.63
C LYS A 261 -8.70 4.79 10.69
N LYS A 262 -7.42 4.58 11.04
CA LYS A 262 -6.28 4.95 10.21
C LYS A 262 -5.69 3.69 9.58
N ILE A 263 -5.39 3.78 8.30
CA ILE A 263 -4.81 2.71 7.50
C ILE A 263 -3.62 3.31 6.77
N ARG A 264 -2.53 2.54 6.65
CA ARG A 264 -1.35 2.98 5.91
C ARG A 264 -0.87 1.89 4.97
N GLY A 265 -0.27 2.29 3.85
CA GLY A 265 0.28 1.36 2.88
C GLY A 265 1.46 1.94 2.14
N LYS A 266 2.15 1.06 1.42
CA LYS A 266 3.29 1.39 0.59
C LYS A 266 3.29 0.49 -0.64
N MET A 267 3.52 1.08 -1.80
CA MET A 267 4.00 0.37 -2.97
C MET A 267 5.46 0.73 -3.16
N TYR A 268 6.37 -0.18 -2.86
CA TYR A 268 7.79 -0.04 -3.12
C TYR A 268 8.07 -0.18 -4.61
N LEU A 269 8.99 0.65 -5.11
CA LEU A 269 9.57 0.52 -6.44
C LEU A 269 11.08 0.75 -6.29
N LEU A 270 11.84 -0.34 -6.34
CA LEU A 270 13.24 -0.38 -5.93
C LEU A 270 14.07 -1.13 -6.96
N PRO A 271 15.41 -0.93 -6.99
CA PRO A 271 16.31 -1.91 -7.55
C PRO A 271 15.98 -3.31 -7.01
N ASN A 272 16.24 -4.35 -7.81
CA ASN A 272 15.96 -5.74 -7.45
C ASN A 272 16.91 -6.25 -6.34
N ASP A 273 16.68 -5.75 -5.12
CA ASP A 273 17.44 -5.98 -3.91
C ASP A 273 16.47 -6.28 -2.77
N VAL A 274 16.30 -7.57 -2.48
CA VAL A 274 15.38 -8.06 -1.46
C VAL A 274 15.82 -7.65 -0.04
N PRO A 275 17.09 -7.77 0.36
CA PRO A 275 17.55 -7.21 1.63
C PRO A 275 17.20 -5.74 1.84
N ALA A 276 17.37 -4.89 0.82
CA ALA A 276 16.99 -3.48 0.91
C ALA A 276 15.48 -3.27 1.08
N LEU A 277 14.65 -4.06 0.36
CA LEU A 277 13.19 -4.07 0.55
C LEU A 277 12.82 -4.43 1.99
N LEU A 278 13.41 -5.49 2.55
CA LEU A 278 13.10 -5.96 3.91
C LEU A 278 13.55 -4.95 4.98
N ALA A 279 14.73 -4.35 4.83
CA ALA A 279 15.20 -3.32 5.75
C ALA A 279 14.30 -2.07 5.76
N LEU A 280 13.84 -1.64 4.57
CA LEU A 280 12.87 -0.54 4.46
C LEU A 280 11.52 -0.92 5.07
N HIS A 281 11.04 -2.13 4.78
CA HIS A 281 9.79 -2.65 5.32
C HIS A 281 9.81 -2.69 6.85
N GLU A 282 10.85 -3.23 7.48
CA GLU A 282 10.95 -3.30 8.94
C GLU A 282 10.99 -1.91 9.58
N LYS A 283 11.65 -0.95 8.93
CA LYS A 283 11.70 0.45 9.38
C LYS A 283 10.34 1.14 9.27
N GLU A 284 9.64 0.97 8.16
CA GLU A 284 8.38 1.67 7.88
C GLU A 284 7.17 0.97 8.56
N PHE A 285 7.21 -0.35 8.69
CA PHE A 285 6.17 -1.23 9.24
C PHE A 285 6.71 -2.12 10.37
N PRO A 286 7.22 -1.53 11.48
CA PRO A 286 7.80 -2.32 12.55
C PRO A 286 6.75 -3.21 13.24
N ASP A 287 7.12 -4.46 13.50
CA ASP A 287 6.30 -5.38 14.27
C ASP A 287 5.94 -4.76 15.63
N LYS A 288 4.66 -4.61 15.90
CA LYS A 288 4.19 -4.10 17.21
C LYS A 288 4.60 -5.01 18.37
N ALA A 289 4.87 -6.29 18.10
CA ALA A 289 5.36 -7.27 19.06
C ALA A 289 6.86 -7.13 19.41
N LYS A 290 7.66 -6.42 18.60
CA LYS A 290 9.10 -6.16 18.86
C LYS A 290 9.35 -4.90 19.73
N LYS A 291 8.31 -4.30 20.31
CA LYS A 291 8.39 -3.05 21.11
C LYS A 291 8.42 -3.27 22.64
N HIS A 292 8.88 -4.44 23.09
CA HIS A 292 9.06 -4.74 24.52
C HIS A 292 10.51 -5.05 24.83
#